data_AF-A0A1F8F2V6-F1
#
_entry.id   AF-A0A1F8F2V6-F1
#
_cell.length_a   1.000
_cell.length_b   1.000
_cell.length_c   1.000
_cell.angle_alpha   90.00
_cell.angle_beta   90.00
_cell.angle_gamma   90.00
#
_symmetry.space_group_name_H-M   'P 1'
#
loop_
_entity.id
_entity.type
_entity.pdbx_description
1 polymer ?
#
loop_
_entity_poly.entity_id
_entity_poly.type
_entity_poly.pdbx_seq_one_letter_code
_entity_poly.pdbx_strand_id
1 'polypeptide(L)'
;MTIAELIITIKVNLVADVKKPDLKANVTLNFSDKFRVSGISIRKSQYDSEFNFEGVPLFVGYPGNKKPNNSVFYFFSIISPEFKKELEKAIMDEYLSATIPIIN
;
A
#
# COMPACT_ATOMS: atom_id res chain seq x y z
N MET A 1 -28.01 -11.72 -3.41
CA MET A 1 -26.95 -12.18 -4.35
C MET A 1 -25.62 -11.97 -3.65
N THR A 2 -24.98 -13.05 -3.20
CA THR A 2 -23.67 -13.01 -2.54
C THR A 2 -22.59 -13.30 -3.58
N ILE A 3 -21.84 -12.27 -3.94
CA ILE A 3 -20.53 -12.44 -4.58
C ILE A 3 -19.65 -13.00 -3.46
N ALA A 4 -19.04 -14.17 -3.65
CA ALA A 4 -18.36 -14.96 -2.62
C ALA A 4 -17.39 -14.15 -1.71
N GLU A 5 -17.01 -14.74 -0.56
CA GLU A 5 -15.94 -14.18 0.28
C GLU A 5 -14.66 -14.00 -0.56
N LEU A 6 -14.14 -12.76 -0.56
CA LEU A 6 -12.94 -12.39 -1.33
C LEU A 6 -11.71 -12.55 -0.43
N ILE A 7 -10.88 -13.55 -0.71
CA ILE A 7 -9.53 -13.67 -0.13
C ILE A 7 -8.61 -12.67 -0.84
N ILE A 8 -7.87 -11.89 -0.06
CA ILE A 8 -6.92 -10.88 -0.55
C ILE A 8 -5.50 -11.34 -0.26
N THR A 9 -4.69 -11.49 -1.30
CA THR A 9 -3.25 -11.70 -1.18
C THR A 9 -2.52 -10.38 -1.43
N ILE A 10 -1.64 -10.01 -0.52
CA ILE A 10 -0.82 -8.80 -0.61
C ILE A 10 0.57 -9.21 -1.10
N LYS A 11 1.05 -8.56 -2.16
CA LYS A 11 2.43 -8.72 -2.62
C LYS A 11 3.17 -7.39 -2.54
N VAL A 12 4.25 -7.37 -1.75
CA VAL A 12 5.12 -6.22 -1.59
C VAL A 12 6.40 -6.44 -2.39
N ASN A 13 6.83 -5.41 -3.13
CA ASN A 13 8.12 -5.38 -3.81
C ASN A 13 8.86 -4.13 -3.34
N LEU A 14 9.98 -4.32 -2.62
CA LEU A 14 10.81 -3.22 -2.13
C LEU A 14 11.41 -2.43 -3.31
N VAL A 15 11.52 -1.12 -3.14
CA VAL A 15 12.03 -0.19 -4.14
C VAL A 15 13.10 0.69 -3.52
N ALA A 16 14.24 0.78 -4.21
CA ALA A 16 15.29 1.75 -3.92
C ALA A 16 15.51 2.62 -5.16
N ASP A 17 14.63 3.59 -5.38
CA ASP A 17 14.70 4.53 -6.50
C ASP A 17 15.31 5.86 -6.04
N VAL A 18 16.51 6.19 -6.55
CA VAL A 18 17.22 7.43 -6.23
C VAL A 18 16.42 8.67 -6.63
N LYS A 19 15.59 8.58 -7.70
CA LYS A 19 14.75 9.70 -8.16
C LYS A 19 13.49 9.87 -7.31
N LYS A 20 13.11 8.85 -6.54
CA LYS A 20 11.93 8.83 -5.66
C LYS A 20 12.32 8.24 -4.31
N PRO A 21 13.16 8.93 -3.53
CA PRO A 21 13.70 8.40 -2.27
C PRO A 21 12.62 8.18 -1.21
N ASP A 22 11.46 8.81 -1.38
CA ASP A 22 10.27 8.61 -0.56
C ASP A 22 9.58 7.27 -0.82
N LEU A 23 9.69 6.70 -2.02
CA LEU A 23 9.08 5.41 -2.39
C LEU A 23 9.87 4.25 -1.78
N LYS A 24 9.22 3.45 -0.92
CA LYS A 24 9.84 2.32 -0.22
C LYS A 24 9.44 0.98 -0.80
N ALA A 25 8.19 0.86 -1.25
CA ALA A 25 7.73 -0.36 -1.91
C ALA A 25 6.55 -0.10 -2.84
N ASN A 26 6.40 -0.98 -3.82
CA ASN A 26 5.18 -1.14 -4.61
C ASN A 26 4.38 -2.32 -4.07
N VAL A 27 3.06 -2.13 -3.96
CA VAL A 27 2.13 -3.11 -3.41
C VAL A 27 1.11 -3.49 -4.50
N THR A 28 0.84 -4.79 -4.60
CA THR A 28 -0.23 -5.34 -5.44
C THR A 28 -1.17 -6.16 -4.56
N LEU A 29 -2.46 -5.94 -4.72
CA LEU A 29 -3.51 -6.73 -4.08
C LEU A 29 -4.11 -7.67 -5.12
N ASN A 30 -4.15 -8.96 -4.83
CA ASN A 30 -4.82 -9.97 -5.65
C ASN A 30 -6.07 -10.45 -4.91
N PHE A 31 -7.22 -10.38 -5.55
CA PHE A 31 -8.50 -10.76 -4.96
C PHE A 31 -8.93 -12.12 -5.53
N SER A 32 -8.53 -13.20 -4.86
CA SER A 32 -8.89 -14.59 -5.21
C SER A 32 -8.69 -14.94 -6.69
N ASP A 33 -7.62 -14.42 -7.30
CA ASP A 33 -7.29 -14.52 -8.72
C ASP A 33 -8.38 -13.97 -9.69
N LYS A 34 -9.37 -13.23 -9.18
CA LYS A 34 -10.45 -12.65 -9.99
C LYS A 34 -10.08 -11.29 -10.56
N PHE A 35 -9.42 -10.47 -9.76
CA PHE A 35 -8.90 -9.19 -10.19
C PHE A 35 -7.72 -8.78 -9.33
N ARG A 36 -6.92 -7.85 -9.85
CA ARG A 36 -5.78 -7.28 -9.15
C ARG A 36 -5.86 -5.77 -9.12
N VAL A 37 -5.42 -5.20 -8.00
CA VAL A 37 -5.18 -3.76 -7.87
C VAL A 37 -3.69 -3.55 -7.76
N SER A 38 -3.11 -2.83 -8.71
CA SER A 38 -1.69 -2.49 -8.75
C SER A 38 -1.50 -0.98 -8.59
N GLY A 39 -0.28 -0.56 -8.28
CA GLY A 39 0.08 0.85 -8.14
C GLY A 39 -0.21 1.43 -6.75
N ILE A 40 -0.51 0.58 -5.77
CA ILE A 40 -0.42 0.96 -4.36
C ILE A 40 1.06 1.10 -4.01
N SER A 41 1.40 2.04 -3.14
CA SER A 41 2.78 2.30 -2.73
C SER A 41 2.91 2.48 -1.23
N ILE A 42 4.05 2.12 -0.68
CA ILE A 42 4.46 2.50 0.67
C ILE A 42 5.49 3.61 0.52
N ARG A 43 5.24 4.73 1.20
CA ARG A 43 6.04 5.93 1.06
C ARG A 43 6.41 6.51 2.41
N LYS A 44 7.56 7.18 2.48
CA LYS A 44 7.93 8.04 3.59
C LYS A 44 6.96 9.22 3.68
N SER A 45 6.33 9.38 4.82
CA SER A 45 5.49 10.53 5.14
C SER A 45 6.35 11.75 5.50
N GLN A 46 5.83 12.94 5.23
CA GLN A 46 6.35 14.21 5.75
C GLN A 46 5.71 14.60 7.08
N TYR A 47 4.64 13.91 7.48
CA TYR A 47 3.87 14.12 8.70
C TYR A 47 3.91 12.88 9.59
N ASP A 48 3.52 13.04 10.85
CA ASP A 48 3.31 11.91 11.74
C ASP A 48 2.34 10.90 11.13
N SER A 49 2.65 9.63 11.33
CA SER A 49 1.85 8.50 10.86
C SER A 49 1.70 7.50 11.97
N GLU A 50 0.57 6.78 11.97
CA GLU A 50 0.37 5.60 12.80
C GLU A 50 1.32 4.44 12.41
N PHE A 51 1.86 4.47 11.19
CA PHE A 51 2.85 3.53 10.71
C PHE A 51 4.25 4.14 10.80
N ASN A 52 5.08 3.64 11.73
CA ASN A 52 6.49 4.04 11.87
C ASN A 52 7.39 2.80 11.76
N PHE A 53 8.44 2.88 10.95
CA PHE A 53 9.46 1.85 10.83
C PHE A 53 10.85 2.48 10.96
N GLU A 54 11.66 2.00 11.91
CA GLU A 54 13.02 2.53 12.18
C GLU A 54 13.05 4.07 12.38
N GLY A 55 12.01 4.63 13.02
CA GLY A 55 11.88 6.07 13.22
C GLY A 55 11.48 6.86 11.98
N VAL A 56 11.12 6.18 10.88
CA VAL A 56 10.62 6.81 9.65
C VAL A 56 9.09 6.66 9.60
N PRO A 57 8.34 7.77 9.54
CA PRO A 57 6.89 7.70 9.36
C PRO A 57 6.58 7.27 7.92
N LEU A 58 5.66 6.32 7.77
CA LEU A 58 5.27 5.71 6.51
C LEU A 58 3.78 5.86 6.26
N PHE A 59 3.35 5.83 5.01
CA PHE A 59 1.93 5.78 4.66
C PHE A 59 1.68 4.93 3.42
N VAL A 60 0.45 4.44 3.28
CA VAL A 60 -0.03 3.73 2.08
C VAL A 60 -0.62 4.73 1.10
N GLY A 61 -0.02 4.84 -0.08
CA GLY A 61 -0.53 5.64 -1.20
C GLY A 61 -1.33 4.80 -2.18
N TYR A 62 -2.56 5.21 -2.46
CA TYR A 62 -3.44 4.54 -3.43
C TYR A 62 -3.21 5.04 -4.86
N PRO A 63 -3.45 4.17 -5.86
CA PRO A 63 -3.25 4.53 -7.26
C PRO A 63 -4.25 5.60 -7.71
N GLY A 64 -3.72 6.62 -8.38
CA GLY A 64 -4.53 7.70 -8.92
C GLY A 64 -3.73 8.63 -9.81
N ASN A 65 -4.44 9.55 -10.47
CA ASN A 65 -3.87 10.58 -11.32
C ASN A 65 -4.17 11.98 -10.79
N LYS A 66 -3.17 12.84 -10.82
CA LYS A 66 -3.35 14.26 -10.53
C LYS A 66 -4.20 14.91 -11.62
N LYS A 67 -5.25 15.61 -11.23
CA LYS A 67 -6.09 16.43 -12.10
C LYS A 67 -5.47 17.82 -12.30
N PRO A 68 -5.88 18.57 -13.35
CA PRO A 68 -5.39 19.93 -13.60
C PRO A 68 -5.58 20.90 -12.42
N ASN A 69 -6.62 20.70 -11.61
CA ASN A 69 -6.93 21.50 -10.42
C ASN A 69 -6.16 21.06 -9.14
N ASN A 70 -5.06 20.33 -9.29
CA ASN A 70 -4.28 19.74 -8.19
C ASN A 70 -4.99 18.68 -7.32
N SER A 71 -6.26 18.34 -7.57
CA SER A 71 -6.91 17.21 -6.90
C SER A 71 -6.44 15.86 -7.47
N VAL A 72 -6.74 14.77 -6.78
CA VAL A 72 -6.39 13.41 -7.24
C VAL A 72 -7.66 12.67 -7.65
N PHE A 73 -7.64 12.07 -8.84
CA PHE A 73 -8.59 11.03 -9.23
C PHE A 73 -8.06 9.67 -8.80
N TYR A 74 -8.70 9.04 -7.82
CA TYR A 74 -8.32 7.70 -7.38
C TYR A 74 -8.94 6.63 -8.30
N PHE A 75 -8.13 5.67 -8.74
CA PHE A 75 -8.60 4.53 -9.53
C PHE A 75 -9.25 3.45 -8.66
N PHE A 76 -8.96 3.48 -7.37
CA PHE A 76 -9.43 2.54 -6.39
C PHE A 76 -9.79 3.29 -5.10
N SER A 77 -10.97 3.02 -4.57
CA SER A 77 -11.47 3.63 -3.34
C SER A 77 -12.05 2.56 -2.44
N ILE A 78 -11.65 2.59 -1.17
CA ILE A 78 -12.21 1.74 -0.13
C ILE A 78 -13.30 2.52 0.57
N ILE A 79 -14.52 1.98 0.56
CA ILE A 79 -15.70 2.67 1.10
C ILE A 79 -15.76 2.56 2.63
N SER A 80 -15.45 1.38 3.19
CA SER A 80 -15.45 1.16 4.63
C SER A 80 -14.15 1.69 5.26
N PRO A 81 -14.21 2.67 6.19
CA PRO A 81 -13.04 3.17 6.88
C PRO A 81 -12.35 2.12 7.76
N GLU A 82 -13.13 1.22 8.36
CA GLU A 82 -12.61 0.13 9.21
C GLU A 82 -11.79 -0.85 8.37
N PHE A 83 -12.37 -1.30 7.25
CA PHE A 83 -11.69 -2.20 6.33
C PHE A 83 -10.46 -1.55 5.70
N LYS A 84 -10.51 -0.24 5.42
CA LYS A 84 -9.33 0.51 4.96
C LYS A 84 -8.18 0.42 5.96
N LYS A 85 -8.45 0.68 7.24
CA LYS A 85 -7.42 0.60 8.29
C LYS A 85 -6.85 -0.81 8.44
N GLU A 86 -7.71 -1.82 8.42
CA GLU A 86 -7.30 -3.23 8.47
C GLU A 86 -6.39 -3.59 7.29
N LEU A 87 -6.77 -3.19 6.07
CA LEU A 87 -5.98 -3.45 4.88
C LEU A 87 -4.64 -2.72 4.90
N GLU A 88 -4.61 -1.45 5.30
CA GLU A 88 -3.37 -0.68 5.41
C GLU A 88 -2.43 -1.29 6.44
N LYS A 89 -2.95 -1.73 7.58
CA LYS A 89 -2.18 -2.48 8.57
C LYS A 89 -1.60 -3.77 7.98
N ALA A 90 -2.41 -4.57 7.30
CA ALA A 90 -1.94 -5.82 6.68
C ALA A 90 -0.87 -5.56 5.60
N ILE A 91 -0.99 -4.47 4.82
CA ILE A 91 0.02 -4.05 3.85
C ILE A 91 1.33 -3.70 4.54
N MET A 92 1.26 -2.97 5.66
CA MET A 92 2.46 -2.59 6.42
C MET A 92 3.11 -3.81 7.07
N ASP A 93 2.33 -4.73 7.67
CA ASP A 93 2.86 -5.96 8.24
C ASP A 93 3.62 -6.80 7.19
N GLU A 94 3.08 -6.94 5.98
CA GLU A 94 3.74 -7.62 4.86
C GLU A 94 5.04 -6.91 4.42
N TYR A 95 5.03 -5.58 4.42
CA TYR A 95 6.23 -4.79 4.12
C TYR A 95 7.33 -4.97 5.16
N LEU A 96 6.97 -4.92 6.44
CA LEU A 96 7.90 -5.15 7.53
C LEU A 96 8.54 -6.54 7.42
N SER A 97 7.73 -7.57 7.17
CA SER A 97 8.21 -8.93 6.92
C SER A 97 9.21 -8.99 5.75
N ALA A 98 8.90 -8.32 4.64
CA ALA A 98 9.78 -8.27 3.46
C ALA A 98 11.10 -7.51 3.69
N THR A 99 11.17 -6.60 4.68
CA THR A 99 12.38 -5.83 5.01
C THR A 99 13.33 -6.55 5.96
N ILE A 100 12.91 -7.62 6.63
CA ILE A 100 13.79 -8.37 7.53
C ILE A 100 14.82 -9.16 6.69
N PRO A 101 16.14 -8.94 6.88
CA PRO A 101 17.14 -9.71 6.18
C PRO A 101 17.07 -11.19 6.59
N ILE A 102 16.91 -12.08 5.61
CA ILE A 102 17.02 -13.53 5.84
C ILE A 102 18.50 -13.85 6.08
N ILE A 103 18.85 -14.18 7.33
CA ILE A 103 20.17 -14.73 7.66
C ILE A 103 20.16 -16.18 7.18
N ASN A 104 20.92 -16.46 6.11
CA ASN A 104 21.22 -17.83 5.64
C ASN A 104 22.53 -18.32 6.24
#